data_AF-A0A8T3KMB3-F1
#
_entry.id   AF-A0A8T3KMB3-F1
#
_cell.length_a   1.000
_cell.length_b   1.000
_cell.length_c   1.000
_cell.angle_alpha   90.00
_cell.angle_beta   90.00
_cell.angle_gamma   90.00
#
_symmetry.space_group_name_H-M   'P 1'
#
loop_
_entity.id
_entity.type
_entity.pdbx_description
1 polymer ?
#
loop_
_entity_poly.entity_id
_entity_poly.type
_entity_poly.pdbx_seq_one_letter_code
_entity_poly.pdbx_strand_id
1 'polypeptide(L)'
;MVFVYDVESKAVVAFYSGYVPQAETLNMEYPGKVLAEYICQDYQDVLNKPRDYMLIFDETGNPVRFIKKTVVNLSLNDESILTNDVAILTVEVLDSHPLYPVETVAVSFNGVYQDIAIVDGVGSVELTSADPVALTIRPDFSFFIGNMVTLEVIPA
;
A
#
# COMPACT_ATOMS: atom_id res chain seq x y z
N MET A 1 8.48 -4.18 -20.57
CA MET A 1 7.51 -3.36 -19.80
C MET A 1 8.24 -2.23 -19.12
N VAL A 2 7.55 -1.14 -18.81
CA VAL A 2 8.12 0.05 -18.19
C VAL A 2 7.30 0.44 -16.97
N PHE A 3 7.97 0.56 -15.83
CA PHE A 3 7.44 1.19 -14.63
C PHE A 3 7.82 2.66 -14.66
N VAL A 4 6.83 3.55 -14.59
CA VAL A 4 7.07 4.96 -14.33
C VAL A 4 6.89 5.17 -12.84
N TYR A 5 7.90 5.75 -12.19
CA TYR A 5 7.90 6.00 -10.76
C TYR A 5 8.28 7.44 -10.46
N ASP A 6 7.83 7.91 -9.31
CA ASP A 6 8.25 9.19 -8.76
C ASP A 6 9.57 9.03 -8.03
N VAL A 7 10.58 9.81 -8.42
CA VAL A 7 11.95 9.75 -7.90
C VAL A 7 11.99 10.11 -6.42
N GLU A 8 11.10 10.98 -5.96
CA GLU A 8 11.06 11.44 -4.58
C GLU A 8 10.41 10.40 -3.67
N SER A 9 9.16 10.02 -3.93
CA SER A 9 8.43 9.05 -3.10
C SER A 9 8.81 7.59 -3.37
N LYS A 10 9.55 7.31 -4.46
CA LYS A 10 9.86 5.96 -4.94
C LYS A 10 8.64 5.12 -5.32
N ALA A 11 7.44 5.72 -5.35
CA ALA A 11 6.22 5.03 -5.69
C ALA A 11 6.07 4.88 -7.21
N VAL A 12 5.66 3.68 -7.66
CA VAL A 12 5.23 3.45 -9.04
C VAL A 12 3.92 4.19 -9.28
N VAL A 13 3.87 5.06 -10.28
CA VAL A 13 2.71 5.89 -10.61
C VAL A 13 2.01 5.43 -11.89
N ALA A 14 2.74 4.80 -12.81
CA ALA A 14 2.20 4.28 -14.06
C ALA A 14 2.94 3.02 -14.50
N PHE A 15 2.30 2.27 -15.40
CA PHE A 15 2.86 1.06 -15.97
C PHE A 15 2.47 0.96 -17.45
N TYR A 16 3.45 0.61 -18.29
CA TYR A 16 3.26 0.50 -19.74
C TYR A 16 3.87 -0.78 -20.30
N SER A 17 3.22 -1.35 -21.31
CA SER A 17 3.76 -2.41 -22.15
C SER A 17 4.19 -1.83 -23.49
N GLY A 18 5.48 -1.85 -23.78
CA GLY A 18 6.05 -1.38 -25.05
C GLY A 18 6.17 0.14 -25.18
N TYR A 19 5.06 0.88 -25.11
CA TYR A 19 5.04 2.32 -25.39
C TYR A 19 4.74 3.16 -24.15
N VAL A 20 5.67 4.07 -23.82
CA VAL A 20 5.50 5.09 -22.78
C VAL A 20 5.11 6.42 -23.46
N PRO A 21 4.09 7.14 -22.95
CA PRO A 21 3.75 8.46 -23.45
C PRO A 21 4.92 9.44 -23.38
N GLN A 22 4.85 10.51 -24.17
CA GLN A 22 5.86 11.56 -24.11
C GLN A 22 5.87 12.24 -22.74
N ALA A 23 7.03 12.78 -22.36
CA ALA A 23 7.24 13.42 -21.06
C ALA A 23 6.22 14.53 -20.75
N GLU A 24 5.79 15.30 -21.76
CA GLU A 24 4.75 16.33 -21.60
C GLU A 24 3.41 15.74 -21.14
N THR A 25 2.98 14.63 -21.75
CA THR A 25 1.77 13.90 -21.35
C THR A 25 1.89 13.38 -19.92
N LEU A 26 3.03 12.77 -19.58
CA LEU A 26 3.28 12.27 -18.23
C LEU A 26 3.28 13.39 -17.19
N ASN A 27 3.86 14.55 -17.51
CA ASN A 27 3.88 15.71 -16.62
C ASN A 27 2.46 16.30 -16.42
N MET A 28 1.59 16.20 -17.42
CA MET A 28 0.19 16.58 -17.29
C MET A 28 -0.62 15.58 -16.44
N GLU A 29 -0.37 14.28 -16.60
CA GLU A 29 -1.05 13.22 -15.83
C GLU A 29 -0.59 13.17 -14.37
N TYR A 30 0.68 13.49 -14.11
CA TYR A 30 1.32 13.42 -12.80
C TYR A 30 1.99 14.75 -12.44
N PRO A 31 1.21 15.84 -12.31
CA PRO A 31 1.76 17.17 -12.07
C PRO A 31 2.50 17.23 -10.73
N GLY A 32 3.66 17.88 -10.73
CA GLY A 32 4.48 18.08 -9.54
C GLY A 32 5.33 16.88 -9.12
N LYS A 33 5.32 15.78 -9.88
CA LYS A 33 6.20 14.63 -9.63
C LYS A 33 7.47 14.70 -10.46
N VAL A 34 8.56 14.15 -9.92
CA VAL A 34 9.81 13.98 -10.68
C VAL A 34 9.83 12.55 -11.19
N LEU A 35 9.54 12.35 -12.48
CA LEU A 35 9.33 11.01 -13.01
C LEU A 35 10.63 10.40 -13.57
N ALA A 36 10.78 9.09 -13.37
CA ALA A 36 11.80 8.27 -13.98
C ALA A 36 11.21 6.91 -14.41
N GLU A 37 11.97 6.19 -15.24
CA GLU A 37 11.56 4.95 -15.85
C GLU A 37 12.45 3.78 -15.41
N TYR A 38 11.83 2.65 -15.08
CA TYR A 38 12.51 1.37 -14.93
C TYR A 38 12.00 0.41 -16.01
N ILE A 39 12.90 0.04 -16.92
CA ILE A 39 12.62 -0.81 -18.08
C ILE A 39 13.08 -2.23 -17.78
N CYS A 40 12.22 -3.20 -18.05
CA CYS A 40 12.55 -4.61 -17.92
C CYS A 40 11.80 -5.45 -18.97
N GLN A 41 12.12 -6.74 -19.07
CA GLN A 41 11.42 -7.63 -19.99
C GLN A 41 9.93 -7.76 -19.65
N ASP A 42 9.13 -8.10 -20.66
CA ASP A 42 7.69 -8.35 -20.47
C ASP A 42 7.48 -9.68 -19.74
N TYR A 43 7.13 -9.60 -18.44
CA TYR A 43 6.67 -10.76 -17.68
C TYR A 43 5.14 -10.77 -17.68
N GLN A 44 4.53 -11.83 -18.21
CA GLN A 44 3.08 -11.89 -18.42
C GLN A 44 2.27 -11.69 -17.13
N ASP A 45 2.71 -12.26 -16.02
CA ASP A 45 2.04 -12.09 -14.72
C ASP A 45 2.04 -10.64 -14.26
N VAL A 46 3.15 -9.93 -14.49
CA VAL A 46 3.29 -8.51 -14.16
C VAL A 46 2.42 -7.65 -15.07
N LEU A 47 2.40 -7.94 -16.38
CA LEU A 47 1.52 -7.26 -17.33
C LEU A 47 0.04 -7.41 -16.97
N ASN A 48 -0.36 -8.58 -16.45
CA ASN A 48 -1.73 -8.85 -16.04
C ASN A 48 -2.11 -8.14 -14.72
N LYS A 49 -1.14 -7.92 -13.83
CA LYS A 49 -1.37 -7.32 -12.50
C LYS A 49 -0.24 -6.34 -12.10
N PRO A 50 -0.02 -5.26 -12.84
CA PRO A 50 1.18 -4.44 -12.63
C PRO A 50 1.20 -3.71 -11.30
N ARG A 51 0.02 -3.40 -10.74
CA ARG A 51 -0.13 -2.74 -9.44
C ARG A 51 0.18 -3.65 -8.25
N ASP A 52 0.32 -4.95 -8.47
CA ASP A 52 0.73 -5.93 -7.46
C ASP A 52 2.26 -5.94 -7.28
N TYR A 53 3.00 -5.12 -8.03
CA TYR A 53 4.47 -5.08 -7.98
C TYR A 53 4.97 -3.70 -7.58
N MET A 54 6.14 -3.67 -6.95
CA MET A 54 6.86 -2.46 -6.54
C MET A 54 8.32 -2.53 -6.99
N LEU A 55 8.97 -1.36 -7.08
CA LEU A 55 10.41 -1.27 -7.34
C LEU A 55 11.19 -1.35 -6.02
N ILE A 56 12.35 -1.98 -6.08
CA ILE A 56 13.35 -2.00 -5.02
C ILE A 56 14.52 -1.15 -5.48
N PHE A 57 14.94 -0.25 -4.62
CA PHE A 57 16.01 0.70 -4.87
C PHE A 57 17.26 0.32 -4.08
N ASP A 58 18.42 0.60 -4.65
CA ASP A 58 19.67 0.55 -3.89
C ASP A 58 19.85 1.78 -2.98
N GLU A 59 20.93 1.80 -2.20
CA GLU A 59 21.28 2.89 -1.31
C GLU A 59 21.52 4.24 -2.03
N THR A 60 21.76 4.20 -3.34
CA THR A 60 21.93 5.39 -4.18
C THR A 60 20.61 5.89 -4.79
N GLY A 61 19.50 5.18 -4.54
CA GLY A 61 18.17 5.52 -5.02
C GLY A 61 17.87 5.09 -6.45
N ASN A 62 18.69 4.21 -7.03
CA ASN A 62 18.47 3.62 -8.35
C ASN A 62 17.65 2.33 -8.24
N PRO A 63 16.65 2.11 -9.12
CA PRO A 63 15.88 0.87 -9.13
C PRO A 63 16.75 -0.30 -9.60
N VAL A 64 16.88 -1.33 -8.77
CA VAL A 64 17.71 -2.51 -9.05
C VAL A 64 16.90 -3.74 -9.45
N ARG A 65 15.64 -3.84 -8.99
CA ARG A 65 14.71 -4.91 -9.34
C ARG A 65 13.27 -4.49 -9.00
N PHE A 66 12.32 -5.34 -9.34
CA PHE A 66 10.94 -5.26 -8.85
C PHE A 66 10.59 -6.54 -8.08
N ILE A 67 9.64 -6.43 -7.15
CA ILE A 67 9.11 -7.57 -6.41
C ILE A 67 7.58 -7.48 -6.36
N LYS A 68 6.92 -8.62 -6.17
CA LYS A 68 5.49 -8.64 -5.83
C LYS A 68 5.34 -8.05 -4.43
N LYS A 69 4.39 -7.13 -4.29
CA LYS A 69 4.00 -6.54 -3.02
C LYS A 69 3.46 -7.62 -2.09
N THR A 70 3.70 -7.45 -0.81
CA THR A 70 3.18 -8.36 0.21
C THR A 70 1.67 -8.24 0.31
N VAL A 71 0.99 -9.38 0.40
CA VAL A 71 -0.45 -9.42 0.64
C VAL A 71 -0.71 -9.28 2.13
N VAL A 72 -1.54 -8.31 2.49
CA VAL A 72 -2.04 -8.08 3.84
C VAL A 72 -3.55 -8.17 3.85
N ASN A 73 -4.10 -8.72 4.92
CA ASN A 73 -5.52 -8.79 5.18
C ASN A 73 -5.85 -7.99 6.43
N LEU A 74 -6.82 -7.10 6.32
CA LEU A 74 -7.34 -6.30 7.43
C LEU A 74 -8.67 -6.88 7.88
N SER A 75 -8.86 -7.03 9.18
CA SER A 75 -10.14 -7.44 9.76
C SER A 75 -10.42 -6.72 11.07
N LEU A 76 -11.69 -6.46 11.33
CA LEU A 76 -12.17 -5.91 12.60
C LEU A 76 -12.85 -7.03 13.37
N ASN A 77 -12.69 -7.04 14.69
CA ASN A 77 -13.51 -7.88 15.56
C ASN A 77 -14.99 -7.47 15.52
N ASP A 78 -15.25 -6.17 15.40
CA ASP A 78 -16.57 -5.56 15.30
C ASP A 78 -16.55 -4.49 14.19
N GLU A 79 -17.46 -4.60 13.22
CA GLU A 79 -17.58 -3.62 12.12
C GLU A 79 -18.30 -2.33 12.56
N SER A 80 -18.95 -2.36 13.73
CA SER A 80 -19.64 -1.21 14.32
C SER A 80 -19.51 -1.21 15.85
N ILE A 81 -19.20 -0.05 16.43
CA ILE A 81 -19.07 0.13 17.88
C ILE A 81 -19.84 1.36 18.36
N LEU A 82 -20.17 1.43 19.65
CA LEU A 82 -20.74 2.65 20.24
C LEU A 82 -19.67 3.73 20.45
N THR A 83 -20.12 4.96 20.70
CA THR A 83 -19.20 6.06 21.09
C THR A 83 -18.54 5.73 22.44
N ASN A 84 -17.21 5.88 22.52
CA ASN A 84 -16.35 5.48 23.65
C ASN A 84 -16.17 3.96 23.83
N ASP A 85 -16.58 3.16 22.86
CA ASP A 85 -16.30 1.73 22.83
C ASP A 85 -15.00 1.44 22.05
N VAL A 86 -14.54 0.20 22.05
CA VAL A 86 -13.26 -0.21 21.45
C VAL A 86 -13.47 -1.31 20.41
N ALA A 87 -12.90 -1.11 19.22
CA ALA A 87 -12.70 -2.17 18.23
C ALA A 87 -11.21 -2.54 18.16
N ILE A 88 -10.92 -3.77 17.73
CA ILE A 88 -9.57 -4.27 17.46
C ILE A 88 -9.46 -4.49 15.96
N LEU A 89 -8.55 -3.75 15.33
CA LEU A 89 -8.08 -4.05 13.99
C LEU A 89 -6.99 -5.10 14.07
N THR A 90 -7.15 -6.18 13.31
CA THR A 90 -6.12 -7.19 13.07
C THR A 90 -5.55 -7.01 11.67
N VAL A 91 -4.23 -7.08 11.57
CA VAL A 91 -3.46 -7.05 10.32
C VAL A 91 -2.77 -8.40 10.18
N GLU A 92 -3.08 -9.13 9.12
CA GLU A 92 -2.48 -10.42 8.82
C GLU A 92 -1.63 -10.33 7.55
N VAL A 93 -0.39 -10.78 7.63
CA VAL A 93 0.54 -10.86 6.50
C VAL A 93 0.45 -12.27 5.91
N LEU A 94 -0.14 -12.37 4.71
CA LEU A 94 -0.45 -13.66 4.08
C LEU A 94 0.68 -14.20 3.19
N ASP A 95 1.41 -13.31 2.53
CA ASP A 95 2.42 -13.68 1.52
C ASP A 95 3.60 -12.70 1.61
N SER A 96 4.53 -12.98 2.53
CA SER A 96 5.80 -12.26 2.63
C SER A 96 6.93 -13.08 2.03
N HIS A 97 7.86 -12.39 1.37
CA HIS A 97 9.03 -13.05 0.83
C HIS A 97 9.98 -13.46 1.99
N PRO A 98 10.49 -14.71 2.07
CA PRO A 98 11.28 -15.16 3.22
C PRO A 98 12.54 -14.34 3.54
N LEU A 99 13.13 -13.72 2.51
CA LEU A 99 14.29 -12.82 2.67
C LEU A 99 13.92 -11.38 3.05
N TYR A 100 12.63 -11.03 3.03
CA TYR A 100 12.11 -9.70 3.34
C TYR A 100 10.94 -9.86 4.31
N PRO A 101 11.19 -10.30 5.56
CA PRO A 101 10.15 -10.39 6.56
C PRO A 101 9.52 -9.01 6.77
N VAL A 102 8.20 -8.99 6.90
CA VAL A 102 7.45 -7.76 7.17
C VAL A 102 7.33 -7.62 8.68
N GLU A 103 8.08 -6.69 9.24
CA GLU A 103 8.07 -6.36 10.68
C GLU A 103 7.05 -5.27 11.01
N THR A 104 6.67 -4.45 10.02
CA THR A 104 5.70 -3.36 10.17
C THR A 104 4.83 -3.24 8.92
N VAL A 105 3.56 -2.91 9.12
CA VAL A 105 2.61 -2.55 8.06
C VAL A 105 2.07 -1.16 8.33
N ALA A 106 2.32 -0.24 7.40
CA ALA A 106 1.71 1.09 7.43
C ALA A 106 0.23 1.00 7.05
N VAL A 107 -0.65 1.42 7.97
CA VAL A 107 -2.10 1.45 7.80
C VAL A 107 -2.61 2.88 7.90
N SER A 108 -3.41 3.29 6.93
CA SER A 108 -4.06 4.59 6.87
C SER A 108 -5.43 4.54 7.55
N PHE A 109 -5.61 5.40 8.54
CA PHE A 109 -6.85 5.70 9.25
C PHE A 109 -7.38 7.06 8.76
N ASN A 110 -8.41 7.06 7.89
CA ASN A 110 -8.92 8.29 7.25
C ASN A 110 -7.82 9.18 6.61
N GLY A 111 -6.77 8.55 6.06
CA GLY A 111 -5.65 9.24 5.41
C GLY A 111 -4.45 9.53 6.30
N VAL A 112 -4.55 9.29 7.61
CA VAL A 112 -3.41 9.39 8.53
C VAL A 112 -2.77 8.01 8.67
N TYR A 113 -1.49 7.89 8.34
CA TYR A 113 -0.77 6.62 8.43
C TYR A 113 -0.22 6.38 9.84
N GLN A 114 -0.34 5.13 10.28
CA GLN A 114 0.27 4.60 11.48
C GLN A 114 0.87 3.22 11.16
N ASP A 115 2.08 2.99 11.68
CA ASP A 115 2.76 1.70 11.53
C ASP A 115 2.27 0.73 12.60
N ILE A 116 1.87 -0.47 12.15
CA ILE A 116 1.45 -1.57 13.01
C ILE A 116 2.56 -2.63 13.00
N ALA A 117 3.07 -2.96 14.18
CA ALA A 117 4.08 -4.00 14.33
C ALA A 117 3.49 -5.38 14.03
N ILE A 118 4.25 -6.19 13.31
CA ILE A 118 3.88 -7.55 12.91
C ILE A 118 4.80 -8.53 13.65
N VAL A 119 4.20 -9.46 14.39
CA VAL A 119 4.88 -10.56 15.07
C VAL A 119 4.27 -11.87 14.57
N ASP A 120 5.12 -12.77 14.07
CA ASP A 120 4.69 -14.06 13.50
C ASP A 120 3.57 -13.93 12.43
N GLY A 121 3.65 -12.87 11.62
CA GLY A 121 2.72 -12.61 10.53
C GLY A 121 1.43 -11.90 10.94
N VAL A 122 1.26 -11.54 12.23
CA VAL A 122 0.05 -10.85 12.71
C VAL A 122 0.41 -9.61 13.52
N GLY A 123 -0.35 -8.54 13.34
CA GLY A 123 -0.33 -7.35 14.19
C GLY A 123 -1.74 -6.93 14.58
N SER A 124 -1.87 -6.12 15.63
CA SER A 124 -3.16 -5.58 16.04
C SER A 124 -3.03 -4.18 16.63
N VAL A 125 -4.12 -3.43 16.57
CA VAL A 125 -4.24 -2.10 17.19
C VAL A 125 -5.66 -1.89 17.71
N GLU A 126 -5.76 -1.29 18.88
CA GLU A 126 -7.04 -0.85 19.44
C GLU A 126 -7.47 0.47 18.78
N LEU A 127 -8.73 0.52 18.38
CA LEU A 127 -9.37 1.68 17.79
C LEU A 127 -10.40 2.20 18.79
N THR A 128 -10.16 3.43 19.27
CA THR A 128 -11.12 4.14 20.11
C THR A 128 -11.96 5.07 19.26
N SER A 129 -13.25 5.16 19.60
CA SER A 129 -14.14 6.11 18.96
C SER A 129 -14.23 7.41 19.75
N ALA A 130 -13.85 8.52 19.10
CA ALA A 130 -14.17 9.86 19.56
C ALA A 130 -15.15 10.45 18.54
N ASP A 131 -16.37 10.75 18.99
CA ASP A 131 -17.50 11.25 18.19
C ASP A 131 -18.01 10.30 17.07
N PRO A 132 -19.29 10.38 16.67
CA PRO A 132 -19.85 9.51 15.64
C PRO A 132 -19.26 9.83 14.26
N VAL A 133 -18.36 8.98 13.79
CA VAL A 133 -17.69 9.06 12.49
C VAL A 133 -17.39 7.65 11.96
N ALA A 134 -17.44 7.45 10.64
CA ALA A 134 -16.94 6.24 10.02
C ALA A 134 -15.42 6.33 9.81
N LEU A 135 -14.69 5.28 10.22
CA LEU A 135 -13.26 5.17 10.02
C LEU A 135 -12.98 4.24 8.84
N THR A 136 -12.52 4.79 7.72
CA THR A 136 -12.02 3.99 6.60
C THR A 136 -10.56 3.64 6.84
N ILE A 137 -10.28 2.34 6.81
CA ILE A 137 -8.98 1.75 7.14
C ILE A 137 -8.47 1.00 5.92
N ARG A 138 -7.21 1.24 5.55
CA ARG A 138 -6.56 0.60 4.41
C ARG A 138 -5.05 0.47 4.60
N PRO A 139 -4.39 -0.55 4.04
CA PRO A 139 -2.94 -0.59 4.04
C PRO A 139 -2.37 0.47 3.09
N ASP A 140 -1.07 0.77 3.20
CA ASP A 140 -0.39 1.55 2.17
C ASP A 140 -0.25 0.74 0.87
N PHE A 141 -1.16 0.99 -0.08
CA PHE A 141 -1.16 0.35 -1.39
C PHE A 141 0.10 0.62 -2.23
N SER A 142 0.96 1.56 -1.82
CA SER A 142 2.27 1.74 -2.44
C SER A 142 3.17 0.52 -2.21
N PHE A 143 3.04 -0.16 -1.07
CA PHE A 143 3.89 -1.26 -0.65
C PHE A 143 3.16 -2.60 -0.49
N PHE A 144 1.85 -2.56 -0.26
CA PHE A 144 1.05 -3.74 0.05
C PHE A 144 -0.10 -3.95 -0.94
N ILE A 145 -0.55 -5.20 -1.05
CA ILE A 145 -1.84 -5.58 -1.65
C ILE A 145 -2.74 -5.93 -0.48
N GLY A 146 -3.99 -5.46 -0.47
CA GLY A 146 -4.91 -5.83 0.60
C GLY A 146 -6.31 -5.31 0.40
N ASN A 147 -7.15 -5.53 1.40
CA ASN A 147 -8.51 -5.03 1.47
C ASN A 147 -8.58 -3.72 2.27
N MET A 148 -9.70 -3.03 2.12
CA MET A 148 -10.10 -1.95 3.00
C MET A 148 -11.18 -2.48 3.95
N VAL A 149 -11.23 -1.93 5.16
CA VAL A 149 -12.32 -2.16 6.12
C VAL A 149 -12.85 -0.82 6.60
N THR A 150 -14.10 -0.80 7.06
CA THR A 150 -14.74 0.39 7.62
C THR A 150 -15.26 0.05 9.01
N LEU A 151 -14.94 0.89 9.99
CA LEU A 151 -15.52 0.84 11.32
C LEU A 151 -16.58 1.93 11.43
N GLU A 152 -17.83 1.56 11.73
CA GLU A 152 -18.91 2.51 11.98
C GLU A 152 -18.99 2.84 13.49
N VAL A 153 -19.00 4.14 13.83
CA VAL A 153 -19.22 4.59 15.21
C VAL A 153 -20.67 5.07 15.37
N ILE A 154 -21.42 4.39 16.22
CA ILE A 154 -22.82 4.66 16.49
C ILE A 154 -22.93 5.58 17.74
N PRO A 155 -23.76 6.64 17.69
CA PRO A 155 -24.08 7.43 18.87
C PRO A 155 -24.69 6.55 19.98
N ALA A 156 -24.27 6.77 21.22
CA ALA A 156 -24.87 6.13 22.40
C ALA A 156 -26.28 6.66 22.71
#